data_AF-A0A960VJQ4-F1
#
_entry.id   AF-A0A960VJQ4-F1
#
_cell.length_a   1.000
_cell.length_b   1.000
_cell.length_c   1.000
_cell.angle_alpha   90.00
_cell.angle_beta   90.00
_cell.angle_gamma   90.00
#
_symmetry.space_group_name_H-M   'P 1'
#
loop_
_entity.id
_entity.type
_entity.pdbx_description
1 polymer ?
#
loop_
_entity_poly.entity_id
_entity_poly.type
_entity_poly.pdbx_seq_one_letter_code
_entity_poly.pdbx_strand_id
1 'polypeptide(L)'
;MMTSCTRPRRVRALAGLVIVAALLAPLVARAQAAAAPADQDQLPPALAGIEGVSEDGSPNFGRAAVEVFGLNALVWSYDRFIREGGENPVFRIGFNSWQENLETGWTWDDNNFTTNQYAHPYHGNLYYNAARSNGYTFWQSVPFAFAGSLMWEYFGEVHNPAMNDWISTSMGGIALGEIFHRLATTVRDNTATGSSRNWRELGGFAIDPVGGLNRIIDGDWSRVHANPADRFPVNYRTNMDLGLRTRGEEQIWNADTTDVYVQFEFEYGDPFFGDLGQPYDNFDFEVQLNFGDKTAIGRVTGSGNLAGTFLKETDDSAHIVGAYHRYQYVNTNALEFGGQALTAALLSRWEYDNGFEFRSRVELGPMILAGASSDYESVSGRSYDYGPGTAFDLELQLRRGGWTWAELDVSHAWMHAISGNAADHHLISTRLRLGVPIRYNIGLGAEFLVVNAERKYRDYDDISVRNPQMKVYTSWALN
;
A
#
# COMPACT_ATOMS: atom_id res chain seq x y z
N MET A 1 6.62 -31.07 -38.32
CA MET A 1 5.65 -31.83 -37.49
C MET A 1 6.35 -32.18 -36.18
N MET A 2 5.64 -32.02 -35.05
CA MET A 2 6.09 -32.06 -33.63
C MET A 2 6.66 -30.75 -33.07
N THR A 3 5.70 -29.88 -32.71
CA THR A 3 5.81 -28.81 -31.71
C THR A 3 5.98 -29.39 -30.30
N SER A 4 7.07 -29.04 -29.62
CA SER A 4 7.26 -29.27 -28.19
C SER A 4 6.75 -28.05 -27.43
N CYS A 5 5.65 -28.23 -26.70
CA CYS A 5 4.99 -27.22 -25.90
C CYS A 5 5.57 -27.25 -24.47
N THR A 6 6.49 -26.34 -24.16
CA THR A 6 7.01 -26.14 -22.81
C THR A 6 6.09 -25.15 -22.06
N ARG A 7 5.23 -25.67 -21.19
CA ARG A 7 4.46 -24.86 -20.23
C ARG A 7 5.40 -24.12 -19.27
N PRO A 8 5.24 -22.81 -19.00
CA PRO A 8 6.07 -22.11 -18.04
C PRO A 8 5.64 -22.48 -16.60
N ARG A 9 6.59 -22.98 -15.82
CA ARG A 9 6.46 -23.26 -14.37
C ARG A 9 6.32 -22.00 -13.49
N ARG A 10 6.19 -20.80 -14.07
CA ARG A 10 6.28 -19.50 -13.37
C ARG A 10 5.01 -19.02 -12.66
N VAL A 11 3.87 -19.72 -12.75
CA VAL A 11 2.58 -19.24 -12.20
C VAL A 11 2.28 -19.76 -10.77
N ARG A 12 3.06 -20.72 -10.24
CA ARG A 12 2.72 -21.39 -8.96
C ARG A 12 3.13 -20.62 -7.70
N ALA A 13 4.10 -19.72 -7.78
CA ALA A 13 4.55 -18.94 -6.61
C ALA A 13 3.61 -17.75 -6.31
N LEU A 14 3.13 -17.04 -7.33
CA LEU A 14 2.14 -15.96 -7.16
C LEU A 14 0.77 -16.47 -6.72
N ALA A 15 0.36 -17.67 -7.18
CA ALA A 15 -0.90 -18.28 -6.75
C ALA A 15 -0.94 -18.57 -5.24
N GLY A 16 0.21 -18.84 -4.61
CA GLY A 16 0.31 -19.05 -3.16
C GLY A 16 0.02 -17.79 -2.33
N LEU A 17 0.55 -16.63 -2.75
CA LEU A 17 0.36 -15.34 -2.07
C LEU A 17 -1.08 -14.79 -2.23
N VAL A 18 -1.70 -15.03 -3.39
CA VAL A 18 -3.08 -14.61 -3.68
C VAL A 18 -4.10 -15.45 -2.91
N ILE A 19 -3.84 -16.74 -2.76
CA ILE A 19 -4.64 -17.63 -1.91
C ILE A 19 -4.48 -17.23 -0.43
N VAL A 20 -3.29 -16.80 0.00
CA VAL A 20 -3.09 -16.28 1.36
C VAL A 20 -3.86 -14.97 1.57
N ALA A 21 -3.81 -13.99 0.66
CA ALA A 21 -4.59 -12.74 0.77
C ALA A 21 -6.12 -12.98 0.76
N ALA A 22 -6.62 -13.87 -0.11
CA ALA A 22 -8.04 -14.22 -0.18
C ALA A 22 -8.53 -15.09 1.01
N LEU A 23 -7.65 -15.87 1.63
CA LEU A 23 -7.94 -16.62 2.85
C LEU A 23 -7.79 -15.78 4.13
N LEU A 24 -7.00 -14.69 4.10
CA LEU A 24 -6.80 -13.76 5.21
C LEU A 24 -7.89 -12.69 5.31
N ALA A 25 -8.53 -12.35 4.19
CA ALA A 25 -9.65 -11.43 4.12
C ALA A 25 -10.80 -11.71 5.14
N PRO A 26 -11.36 -12.94 5.22
CA PRO A 26 -12.34 -13.30 6.26
C PRO A 26 -11.74 -13.34 7.68
N LEU A 27 -10.42 -13.50 7.80
CA LEU A 27 -9.71 -13.60 9.08
C LEU A 27 -9.47 -12.22 9.70
N VAL A 28 -9.07 -11.23 8.90
CA VAL A 28 -9.00 -9.81 9.29
C VAL A 28 -10.39 -9.29 9.64
N ALA A 29 -11.40 -9.61 8.81
CA ALA A 29 -12.79 -9.28 9.07
C ALA A 29 -13.32 -9.86 10.40
N ARG A 30 -12.95 -11.10 10.74
CA ARG A 30 -13.37 -11.74 11.99
C ARG A 30 -12.61 -11.22 13.21
N ALA A 31 -11.34 -10.82 13.04
CA ALA A 31 -10.55 -10.18 14.09
C ALA A 31 -11.00 -8.73 14.38
N GLN A 32 -11.45 -8.01 13.34
CA GLN A 32 -12.03 -6.67 13.43
C GLN A 32 -13.47 -6.70 13.97
N ALA A 33 -14.34 -7.60 13.52
CA ALA A 33 -15.71 -7.74 14.03
C ALA A 33 -15.76 -8.20 15.52
N ALA A 34 -14.67 -8.78 16.03
CA ALA A 34 -14.49 -9.11 17.44
C ALA A 34 -13.84 -7.96 18.25
N ALA A 35 -13.49 -6.84 17.61
CA ALA A 35 -12.99 -5.63 18.22
C ALA A 35 -14.12 -4.58 18.28
N ALA A 36 -15.15 -4.85 19.08
CA ALA A 36 -15.92 -3.74 19.64
C ALA A 36 -14.98 -2.98 20.61
N PRO A 37 -15.05 -1.65 20.71
CA PRO A 37 -14.37 -0.93 21.78
C PRO A 37 -14.87 -1.52 23.10
N ALA A 38 -14.02 -2.29 23.78
CA ALA A 38 -14.25 -2.56 25.18
C ALA A 38 -14.20 -1.20 25.86
N ASP A 39 -15.25 -0.89 26.61
CA ASP A 39 -15.28 0.22 27.56
C ASP A 39 -13.96 0.18 28.33
N GLN A 40 -13.09 1.18 28.16
CA GLN A 40 -11.74 1.17 28.75
C GLN A 40 -11.79 1.08 30.29
N ASP A 41 -12.97 1.29 30.87
CA ASP A 41 -13.28 1.16 32.29
C ASP A 41 -13.52 -0.29 32.78
N GLN A 42 -13.52 -1.29 31.90
CA GLN A 42 -13.62 -2.71 32.28
C GLN A 42 -12.35 -3.50 31.94
N LEU A 43 -11.19 -3.02 32.40
CA LEU A 43 -10.02 -3.90 32.54
C LEU A 43 -10.39 -5.06 33.48
N PRO A 44 -10.07 -6.32 33.14
CA PRO A 44 -10.12 -7.42 34.10
C PRO A 44 -9.41 -6.98 35.40
N PRO A 45 -9.88 -7.37 36.60
CA PRO A 45 -9.26 -6.95 37.86
C PRO A 45 -7.76 -7.24 37.95
N ALA A 46 -7.26 -8.20 37.17
CA ALA A 46 -5.83 -8.54 37.04
C ALA A 46 -4.99 -7.53 36.23
N LEU A 47 -5.63 -6.63 35.48
CA LEU A 47 -5.00 -5.61 34.63
C LEU A 47 -5.33 -4.17 35.07
N ALA A 48 -6.29 -3.99 35.99
CA ALA A 48 -6.62 -2.71 36.63
C ALA A 48 -5.44 -2.24 37.52
N GLY A 49 -4.46 -1.57 36.91
CA GLY A 49 -3.24 -1.12 37.57
C GLY A 49 -1.96 -1.33 36.74
N ILE A 50 -2.06 -1.99 35.58
CA ILE A 50 -0.98 -1.99 34.59
C ILE A 50 -1.21 -0.75 33.73
N GLU A 51 -0.47 0.33 33.99
CA GLU A 51 -0.36 1.46 33.05
C GLU A 51 -0.05 0.89 31.66
N GLY A 52 -0.76 1.37 30.64
CA GLY A 52 -0.49 0.97 29.26
C GLY A 52 1.00 1.07 29.01
N VAL A 53 1.61 0.03 28.41
CA VAL A 53 3.03 0.05 28.11
C VAL A 53 3.26 1.25 27.21
N SER A 54 3.85 2.31 27.77
CA SER A 54 4.43 3.39 27.00
C SER A 54 5.46 2.77 26.06
N GLU A 55 5.63 3.32 24.86
CA GLU A 55 6.79 3.05 23.99
C GLU A 55 8.13 3.50 24.64
N ASP A 56 8.27 3.44 25.97
CA ASP A 56 9.44 3.84 26.75
C ASP A 56 10.48 2.71 26.87
N GLY A 57 10.45 1.76 25.94
CA GLY A 57 11.59 0.91 25.68
C GLY A 57 12.60 1.70 24.84
N SER A 58 13.81 1.92 25.34
CA SER A 58 14.88 2.55 24.54
C SER A 58 15.03 1.81 23.20
N PRO A 59 15.02 2.51 22.05
CA PRO A 59 15.08 1.86 20.74
C PRO A 59 16.26 0.89 20.62
N ASN A 60 16.01 -0.33 20.11
CA ASN A 60 17.05 -1.35 20.01
C ASN A 60 17.73 -1.32 18.62
N PHE A 61 18.73 -0.45 18.48
CA PHE A 61 19.52 -0.33 17.24
C PHE A 61 20.14 -1.66 16.80
N GLY A 62 20.79 -2.38 17.72
CA GLY A 62 21.55 -3.58 17.38
C GLY A 62 20.66 -4.67 16.78
N ARG A 63 19.48 -4.88 17.38
CA ARG A 63 18.50 -5.83 16.85
C ARG A 63 17.90 -5.38 15.52
N ALA A 64 17.45 -4.13 15.41
CA ALA A 64 16.91 -3.60 14.15
C ALA A 64 17.92 -3.72 13.00
N ALA A 65 19.19 -3.38 13.22
CA ALA A 65 20.25 -3.51 12.22
C ALA A 65 20.51 -4.98 11.82
N VAL A 66 20.51 -5.91 12.79
CA VAL A 66 20.64 -7.35 12.53
C VAL A 66 19.44 -7.88 11.74
N GLU A 67 18.22 -7.41 12.02
CA GLU A 67 17.02 -7.76 11.27
C GLU A 67 17.09 -7.26 9.83
N VAL A 68 17.47 -6.00 9.60
CA VAL A 68 17.67 -5.47 8.23
C VAL A 68 18.74 -6.26 7.46
N PHE A 69 19.87 -6.55 8.09
CA PHE A 69 20.89 -7.42 7.49
C PHE A 69 20.37 -8.83 7.22
N GLY A 70 19.66 -9.41 8.18
CA GLY A 70 19.08 -10.74 8.09
C GLY A 70 18.02 -10.86 6.99
N LEU A 71 17.20 -9.83 6.79
CA LEU A 71 16.23 -9.73 5.70
C LEU A 71 16.94 -9.80 4.34
N ASN A 72 17.99 -9.00 4.14
CA ASN A 72 18.78 -9.05 2.91
C ASN A 72 19.48 -10.39 2.72
N ALA A 73 20.09 -10.94 3.76
CA ALA A 73 20.72 -12.25 3.70
C ALA A 73 19.70 -13.36 3.36
N LEU A 74 18.48 -13.28 3.89
CA LEU A 74 17.41 -14.23 3.64
C LEU A 74 16.92 -14.16 2.18
N VAL A 75 16.62 -12.96 1.69
CA VAL A 75 16.14 -12.77 0.30
C VAL A 75 17.25 -13.14 -0.68
N TRP A 76 18.50 -12.71 -0.44
CA TRP A 76 19.64 -13.13 -1.26
C TRP A 76 19.81 -14.65 -1.25
N SER A 77 19.70 -15.31 -0.10
CA SER A 77 19.82 -16.78 0.00
C SER A 77 18.71 -17.48 -0.79
N TYR A 78 17.48 -16.99 -0.67
CA TYR A 78 16.34 -17.50 -1.45
C TYR A 78 16.60 -17.35 -2.95
N ASP A 79 17.00 -16.16 -3.39
CA ASP A 79 17.26 -15.89 -4.79
C ASP A 79 18.39 -16.73 -5.35
N ARG A 80 19.50 -16.78 -4.62
CA ARG A 80 20.70 -17.52 -4.97
C ARG A 80 20.44 -19.02 -5.07
N PHE A 81 19.86 -19.62 -4.04
CA PHE A 81 19.84 -21.08 -3.90
C PHE A 81 18.51 -21.72 -4.28
N ILE A 82 17.39 -21.02 -4.11
CA ILE A 82 16.05 -21.58 -4.32
C ILE A 82 15.48 -21.13 -5.67
N ARG A 83 15.39 -19.82 -5.92
CA ARG A 83 14.83 -19.28 -7.16
C ARG A 83 15.69 -19.62 -8.37
N GLU A 84 16.99 -19.40 -8.26
CA GLU A 84 17.95 -19.55 -9.35
C GLU A 84 18.80 -20.82 -9.27
N GLY A 85 18.48 -21.72 -8.34
CA GLY A 85 19.09 -23.05 -8.24
C GLY A 85 20.60 -23.07 -7.97
N GLY A 86 21.19 -21.97 -7.49
CA GLY A 86 22.63 -21.89 -7.24
C GLY A 86 23.47 -21.69 -8.50
N GLU A 87 22.87 -21.44 -9.66
CA GLU A 87 23.61 -21.34 -10.92
C GLU A 87 23.71 -19.93 -11.47
N ASN A 88 22.67 -19.11 -11.29
CA ASN A 88 22.63 -17.76 -11.84
C ASN A 88 23.79 -16.89 -11.30
N PRO A 89 24.62 -16.28 -12.19
CA PRO A 89 25.75 -15.45 -11.80
C PRO A 89 25.33 -14.13 -11.12
N VAL A 90 24.12 -13.62 -11.35
CA VAL A 90 23.63 -12.34 -10.79
C VAL A 90 23.70 -12.31 -9.25
N PHE A 91 23.50 -13.46 -8.60
CA PHE A 91 23.54 -13.57 -7.14
C PHE A 91 24.89 -14.07 -6.60
N ARG A 92 25.91 -14.25 -7.46
CA ARG A 92 27.26 -14.66 -7.03
C ARG A 92 28.07 -13.45 -6.56
N ILE A 93 27.62 -12.87 -5.47
CA ILE A 93 28.22 -11.69 -4.85
C ILE A 93 29.57 -12.03 -4.19
N GLY A 94 30.44 -11.03 -4.11
CA GLY A 94 31.69 -11.07 -3.36
C GLY A 94 32.45 -9.75 -3.45
N PHE A 95 33.66 -9.69 -2.89
CA PHE A 95 34.45 -8.45 -2.86
C PHE A 95 34.61 -7.78 -4.23
N ASN A 96 34.78 -8.57 -5.30
CA ASN A 96 34.93 -8.04 -6.65
C ASN A 96 33.64 -7.36 -7.14
N SER A 97 32.46 -7.97 -6.94
CA SER A 97 31.20 -7.35 -7.37
C SER A 97 30.85 -6.13 -6.53
N TRP A 98 31.16 -6.17 -5.22
CA TRP A 98 30.96 -5.02 -4.34
C TRP A 98 31.86 -3.83 -4.72
N GLN A 99 33.13 -4.10 -5.05
CA GLN A 99 34.04 -3.06 -5.53
C GLN A 99 33.56 -2.47 -6.86
N GLU A 100 33.15 -3.32 -7.82
CA GLU A 100 32.60 -2.88 -9.10
C GLU A 100 31.38 -1.98 -8.91
N ASN A 101 30.43 -2.39 -8.06
CA ASN A 101 29.22 -1.60 -7.78
C ASN A 101 29.57 -0.21 -7.18
N LEU A 102 30.56 -0.16 -6.29
CA LEU A 102 31.04 1.08 -5.67
C LEU A 102 31.76 2.00 -6.65
N GLU A 103 32.48 1.46 -7.64
CA GLU A 103 33.21 2.22 -8.65
C GLU A 103 32.30 2.72 -9.78
N THR A 104 31.37 1.88 -10.23
CA THR A 104 30.49 2.17 -11.39
C THR A 104 29.33 3.10 -11.01
N GLY A 105 28.72 2.90 -9.84
CA GLY A 105 27.62 3.73 -9.37
C GLY A 105 26.27 3.43 -10.05
N TRP A 106 25.37 4.41 -9.99
CA TRP A 106 23.94 4.19 -10.22
C TRP A 106 23.55 3.95 -11.70
N THR A 107 22.69 2.96 -11.91
CA THR A 107 21.99 2.70 -13.17
C THR A 107 20.46 2.74 -12.99
N TRP A 108 19.72 2.41 -14.05
CA TRP A 108 18.28 2.18 -14.03
C TRP A 108 18.00 0.70 -14.23
N ASP A 109 17.20 0.10 -13.36
CA ASP A 109 16.90 -1.34 -13.40
C ASP A 109 15.85 -1.70 -14.45
N ASP A 110 15.93 -2.93 -14.98
CA ASP A 110 15.09 -3.46 -16.04
C ASP A 110 14.14 -4.59 -15.62
N ASN A 111 13.94 -4.79 -14.32
CA ASN A 111 12.98 -5.76 -13.82
C ASN A 111 11.55 -5.48 -14.28
N ASN A 112 10.71 -6.50 -14.14
CA ASN A 112 9.29 -6.36 -14.44
C ASN A 112 8.62 -5.33 -13.51
N PHE A 113 7.57 -4.71 -14.01
CA PHE A 113 6.84 -3.64 -13.32
C PHE A 113 6.37 -4.01 -11.90
N THR A 114 5.86 -5.22 -11.69
CA THR A 114 5.39 -5.67 -10.37
C THR A 114 6.52 -5.74 -9.36
N THR A 115 7.72 -6.13 -9.79
CA THR A 115 8.90 -6.12 -8.93
C THR A 115 9.18 -4.68 -8.48
N ASN A 116 9.32 -3.75 -9.42
CA ASN A 116 9.80 -2.39 -9.13
C ASN A 116 8.77 -1.49 -8.45
N GLN A 117 7.50 -1.67 -8.78
CA GLN A 117 6.43 -0.83 -8.25
C GLN A 117 5.64 -1.47 -7.11
N TYR A 118 5.90 -2.74 -6.75
CA TYR A 118 5.27 -3.38 -5.58
C TYR A 118 6.24 -4.19 -4.72
N ALA A 119 7.00 -5.13 -5.29
CA ALA A 119 7.87 -6.01 -4.48
C ALA A 119 8.99 -5.23 -3.78
N HIS A 120 9.59 -4.25 -4.46
CA HIS A 120 10.57 -3.33 -3.88
C HIS A 120 9.97 -2.50 -2.73
N PRO A 121 8.87 -1.73 -2.91
CA PRO A 121 8.14 -1.10 -1.81
C PRO A 121 7.80 -2.07 -0.67
N TYR A 122 7.38 -3.30 -0.99
CA TYR A 122 7.10 -4.31 0.03
C TYR A 122 8.38 -4.72 0.79
N HIS A 123 9.51 -4.90 0.11
CA HIS A 123 10.77 -5.21 0.79
C HIS A 123 11.21 -4.06 1.70
N GLY A 124 11.06 -2.81 1.23
CA GLY A 124 11.35 -1.63 2.03
C GLY A 124 10.51 -1.49 3.29
N ASN A 125 9.25 -1.96 3.25
CA ASN A 125 8.39 -2.02 4.43
C ASN A 125 8.97 -2.92 5.52
N LEU A 126 9.66 -4.01 5.15
CA LEU A 126 10.26 -4.93 6.10
C LEU A 126 11.45 -4.26 6.82
N TYR A 127 12.26 -3.48 6.10
CA TYR A 127 13.34 -2.71 6.73
C TYR A 127 12.81 -1.62 7.66
N TYR A 128 11.77 -0.91 7.22
CA TYR A 128 11.10 0.10 8.04
C TYR A 128 10.52 -0.53 9.31
N ASN A 129 9.82 -1.66 9.19
CA ASN A 129 9.20 -2.37 10.32
C ASN A 129 10.21 -3.06 11.23
N ALA A 130 11.40 -3.43 10.75
CA ALA A 130 12.51 -3.84 11.60
C ALA A 130 12.89 -2.73 12.60
N ALA A 131 12.86 -1.46 12.18
CA ALA A 131 13.04 -0.35 13.11
C ALA A 131 11.77 -0.09 13.95
N ARG A 132 10.61 0.05 13.31
CA ARG A 132 9.36 0.44 13.99
C ARG A 132 8.99 -0.53 15.12
N SER A 133 9.14 -1.84 14.88
CA SER A 133 8.88 -2.87 15.90
C SER A 133 9.96 -2.99 16.99
N ASN A 134 11.09 -2.31 16.84
CA ASN A 134 12.17 -2.21 17.83
C ASN A 134 12.15 -0.87 18.60
N GLY A 135 11.00 -0.18 18.62
CA GLY A 135 10.77 1.01 19.43
C GLY A 135 11.14 2.34 18.78
N TYR A 136 11.50 2.34 17.49
CA TYR A 136 11.75 3.59 16.76
C TYR A 136 10.45 4.27 16.34
N THR A 137 10.39 5.59 16.41
CA THR A 137 9.27 6.40 15.86
C THR A 137 9.26 6.38 14.33
N PHE A 138 8.24 6.97 13.70
CA PHE A 138 8.13 7.08 12.24
C PHE A 138 9.41 7.62 11.59
N TRP A 139 9.84 8.82 12.00
CA TRP A 139 11.00 9.49 11.42
C TRP A 139 12.32 8.75 11.68
N GLN A 140 12.44 8.05 12.81
CA GLN A 140 13.64 7.29 13.11
C GLN A 140 13.70 5.95 12.36
N SER A 141 12.56 5.44 11.90
CA SER A 141 12.47 4.22 11.08
C SER A 141 12.79 4.48 9.61
N VAL A 142 12.58 5.70 9.10
CA VAL A 142 12.87 6.11 7.71
C VAL A 142 14.29 5.75 7.25
N PRO A 143 15.38 6.07 7.99
CA PRO A 143 16.74 5.71 7.59
C PRO A 143 16.97 4.21 7.39
N PHE A 144 16.22 3.33 8.08
CA PHE A 144 16.38 1.88 7.93
C PHE A 144 15.84 1.39 6.58
N ALA A 145 14.75 1.99 6.07
CA ALA A 145 14.25 1.71 4.72
C ALA A 145 15.31 2.06 3.66
N PHE A 146 15.89 3.26 3.76
CA PHE A 146 16.93 3.72 2.85
C PHE A 146 18.23 2.92 2.97
N ALA A 147 18.67 2.62 4.20
CA ALA A 147 19.91 1.88 4.43
C ALA A 147 19.79 0.40 4.03
N GLY A 148 18.66 -0.23 4.31
CA GLY A 148 18.38 -1.61 3.90
C GLY A 148 18.35 -1.76 2.38
N SER A 149 17.69 -0.82 1.70
CA SER A 149 17.67 -0.78 0.24
C SER A 149 19.06 -0.49 -0.34
N LEU A 150 19.76 0.52 0.17
CA LEU A 150 21.13 0.83 -0.26
C LEU A 150 22.07 -0.37 -0.09
N MET A 151 21.92 -1.11 1.01
CA MET A 151 22.68 -2.34 1.25
C MET A 151 22.35 -3.42 0.22
N TRP A 152 21.10 -3.58 -0.18
CA TRP A 152 20.71 -4.50 -1.25
C TRP A 152 21.36 -4.10 -2.57
N GLU A 153 21.20 -2.85 -2.98
CA GLU A 153 21.69 -2.34 -4.27
C GLU A 153 23.21 -2.51 -4.44
N TYR A 154 23.99 -2.21 -3.40
CA TYR A 154 25.45 -2.31 -3.50
C TYR A 154 25.99 -3.72 -3.24
N PHE A 155 25.31 -4.53 -2.42
CA PHE A 155 25.90 -5.77 -1.90
C PHE A 155 25.08 -7.04 -2.13
N GLY A 156 23.80 -6.92 -2.50
CA GLY A 156 22.86 -8.04 -2.71
C GLY A 156 22.93 -8.66 -4.11
N GLU A 157 23.44 -7.91 -5.10
CA GLU A 157 23.50 -8.36 -6.49
C GLU A 157 24.84 -8.01 -7.16
N VAL A 158 25.15 -8.69 -8.26
CA VAL A 158 26.28 -8.37 -9.15
C VAL A 158 25.93 -7.27 -10.15
N HIS A 159 24.63 -7.00 -10.35
CA HIS A 159 24.20 -5.86 -11.14
C HIS A 159 24.56 -4.55 -10.44
N ASN A 160 24.75 -3.50 -11.24
CA ASN A 160 24.99 -2.16 -10.74
C ASN A 160 23.79 -1.68 -9.91
N PRO A 161 24.03 -0.88 -8.87
CA PRO A 161 22.97 -0.37 -8.00
C PRO A 161 21.98 0.48 -8.81
N ALA A 162 20.67 0.27 -8.58
CA ALA A 162 19.62 0.93 -9.35
C ALA A 162 18.95 2.08 -8.56
N MET A 163 18.97 3.28 -9.14
CA MET A 163 18.44 4.48 -8.49
C MET A 163 16.91 4.38 -8.29
N ASN A 164 16.21 3.84 -9.27
CA ASN A 164 14.76 3.64 -9.17
C ASN A 164 14.37 2.67 -8.07
N ASP A 165 15.14 1.59 -7.88
CA ASP A 165 14.85 0.60 -6.87
C ASP A 165 15.17 1.13 -5.49
N TRP A 166 16.26 1.89 -5.34
CA TRP A 166 16.57 2.58 -4.10
C TRP A 166 15.46 3.54 -3.67
N ILE A 167 14.94 4.35 -4.60
CA ILE A 167 13.85 5.29 -4.32
C ILE A 167 12.53 4.53 -4.06
N SER A 168 12.14 3.60 -4.94
CA SER A 168 10.84 2.91 -4.85
C SER A 168 10.77 2.02 -3.62
N THR A 169 11.84 1.27 -3.32
CA THR A 169 11.97 0.46 -2.10
C THR A 169 11.84 1.35 -0.87
N SER A 170 12.56 2.47 -0.83
CA SER A 170 12.60 3.31 0.38
C SER A 170 11.30 4.09 0.58
N MET A 171 10.89 4.91 -0.40
CA MET A 171 9.70 5.76 -0.29
C MET A 171 8.42 4.93 -0.20
N GLY A 172 8.25 3.95 -1.09
CA GLY A 172 7.11 3.04 -1.04
C GLY A 172 7.13 2.18 0.23
N GLY A 173 8.31 1.78 0.70
CA GLY A 173 8.49 1.02 1.93
C GLY A 173 8.14 1.78 3.20
N ILE A 174 8.43 3.09 3.27
CA ILE A 174 8.00 3.94 4.39
C ILE A 174 6.48 4.01 4.45
N ALA A 175 5.82 4.23 3.30
CA ALA A 175 4.36 4.32 3.24
C ALA A 175 3.69 2.99 3.65
N LEU A 176 4.09 1.89 3.02
CA LEU A 176 3.53 0.57 3.33
C LEU A 176 3.91 0.11 4.75
N GLY A 177 5.13 0.40 5.20
CA GLY A 177 5.63 0.01 6.52
C GLY A 177 4.78 0.60 7.64
N GLU A 178 4.59 1.91 7.62
CA GLU A 178 3.78 2.58 8.65
C GLU A 178 2.31 2.13 8.62
N ILE A 179 1.71 2.03 7.43
CA ILE A 179 0.34 1.51 7.26
C ILE A 179 0.24 0.10 7.85
N PHE A 180 1.15 -0.81 7.49
CA PHE A 180 1.11 -2.19 7.95
C PHE A 180 1.37 -2.30 9.44
N HIS A 181 2.31 -1.51 9.98
CA HIS A 181 2.56 -1.47 11.41
C HIS A 181 1.29 -1.08 12.18
N ARG A 182 0.65 0.04 11.81
CA ARG A 182 -0.57 0.52 12.49
C ARG A 182 -1.73 -0.44 12.31
N LEU A 183 -1.97 -0.96 11.11
CA LEU A 183 -3.02 -1.95 10.87
C LEU A 183 -2.78 -3.23 11.67
N ALA A 184 -1.55 -3.75 11.73
CA ALA A 184 -1.23 -4.92 12.52
C ALA A 184 -1.46 -4.69 14.02
N THR A 185 -1.15 -3.49 14.52
CA THR A 185 -1.43 -3.09 15.91
C THR A 185 -2.93 -3.09 16.22
N THR A 186 -3.80 -2.61 15.32
CA THR A 186 -5.27 -2.68 15.54
C THR A 186 -5.77 -4.13 15.68
N VAL A 187 -5.23 -5.04 14.87
CA VAL A 187 -5.63 -6.45 14.82
C VAL A 187 -5.19 -7.21 16.08
N ARG A 188 -3.97 -6.95 16.54
CA ARG A 188 -3.35 -7.58 17.73
C ARG A 188 -4.08 -7.18 19.01
N ASP A 189 -4.25 -8.13 19.94
CA ASP A 189 -4.82 -7.86 21.27
C ASP A 189 -4.03 -8.59 22.35
N ASN A 190 -3.25 -7.82 23.11
CA ASN A 190 -2.39 -8.31 24.18
C ASN A 190 -3.19 -8.82 25.39
N THR A 191 -4.48 -8.48 25.49
CA THR A 191 -5.37 -8.95 26.57
C THR A 191 -6.09 -10.25 26.21
N ALA A 192 -6.15 -10.59 24.92
CA ALA A 192 -6.82 -11.79 24.46
C ALA A 192 -6.10 -13.06 24.96
N THR A 193 -6.85 -14.15 25.05
CA THR A 193 -6.34 -15.48 25.43
C THR A 193 -6.86 -16.56 24.50
N GLY A 194 -6.24 -17.74 24.56
CA GLY A 194 -6.67 -18.92 23.81
C GLY A 194 -6.60 -18.74 22.28
N SER A 195 -7.56 -19.32 21.56
CA SER A 195 -7.59 -19.30 20.09
C SER A 195 -7.78 -17.90 19.51
N SER A 196 -8.54 -17.03 20.19
CA SER A 196 -8.76 -15.64 19.77
C SER A 196 -7.43 -14.89 19.66
N ARG A 197 -6.55 -15.04 20.67
CA ARG A 197 -5.20 -14.46 20.60
C ARG A 197 -4.40 -14.98 19.42
N ASN A 198 -4.35 -16.29 19.23
CA ASN A 198 -3.58 -16.88 18.12
C ASN A 198 -4.03 -16.35 16.76
N TRP A 199 -5.33 -16.16 16.55
CA TRP A 199 -5.84 -15.59 15.29
C TRP A 199 -5.46 -14.12 15.10
N ARG A 200 -5.45 -13.34 16.19
CA ARG A 200 -5.02 -11.94 16.15
C ARG A 200 -3.52 -11.79 15.91
N GLU A 201 -2.70 -12.64 16.52
CA GLU A 201 -1.26 -12.67 16.27
C GLU A 201 -0.94 -13.14 14.84
N LEU A 202 -1.65 -14.15 14.33
CA LEU A 202 -1.53 -14.58 12.93
C LEU A 202 -1.95 -13.48 11.95
N GLY A 203 -3.06 -12.78 12.22
CA GLY A 203 -3.49 -11.64 11.42
C GLY A 203 -2.48 -10.50 11.43
N GLY A 204 -1.98 -10.13 12.61
CA GLY A 204 -0.93 -9.13 12.76
C GLY A 204 0.37 -9.54 12.06
N PHE A 205 0.80 -10.80 12.16
CA PHE A 205 1.97 -11.34 11.47
C PHE A 205 1.82 -11.29 9.94
N ALA A 206 0.62 -11.53 9.42
CA ALA A 206 0.39 -11.48 7.98
C ALA A 206 0.46 -10.06 7.41
N ILE A 207 0.12 -9.05 8.22
CA ILE A 207 0.18 -7.63 7.86
C ILE A 207 1.60 -7.08 8.07
N ASP A 208 2.18 -7.34 9.23
CA ASP A 208 3.52 -6.92 9.64
C ASP A 208 4.35 -8.14 10.08
N PRO A 209 5.04 -8.80 9.14
CA PRO A 209 5.80 -10.02 9.40
C PRO A 209 6.98 -9.81 10.34
N VAL A 210 7.66 -8.65 10.26
CA VAL A 210 8.84 -8.36 11.08
C VAL A 210 8.43 -8.13 12.53
N GLY A 211 7.41 -7.29 12.77
CA GLY A 211 6.85 -7.12 14.11
C GLY A 211 6.26 -8.43 14.65
N GLY A 212 5.65 -9.25 13.80
CA GLY A 212 5.15 -10.57 14.19
C GLY A 212 6.27 -11.52 14.62
N LEU A 213 7.37 -11.58 13.88
CA LEU A 213 8.56 -12.35 14.27
C LEU A 213 9.14 -11.84 15.59
N ASN A 214 9.19 -10.53 15.77
CA ASN A 214 9.70 -9.94 16.99
C ASN A 214 8.89 -10.33 18.21
N ARG A 215 7.56 -10.33 18.11
CA ARG A 215 6.68 -10.82 19.17
C ARG A 215 6.86 -12.30 19.48
N ILE A 216 7.24 -13.14 18.50
CA ILE A 216 7.59 -14.55 18.75
C ILE A 216 8.88 -14.62 19.57
N ILE A 217 9.92 -13.89 19.15
CA ILE A 217 11.24 -13.87 19.81
C ILE A 217 11.13 -13.33 21.24
N ASP A 218 10.35 -12.28 21.44
CA ASP A 218 10.14 -11.63 22.74
C ASP A 218 9.21 -12.41 23.67
N GLY A 219 8.57 -13.46 23.16
CA GLY A 219 7.56 -14.25 23.89
C GLY A 219 6.19 -13.56 23.99
N ASP A 220 6.07 -12.34 23.48
CA ASP A 220 4.86 -11.54 23.45
C ASP A 220 3.72 -12.18 22.65
N TRP A 221 4.00 -13.13 21.75
CA TRP A 221 2.94 -13.89 21.07
C TRP A 221 1.96 -14.56 22.06
N SER A 222 2.46 -15.03 23.21
CA SER A 222 1.65 -15.73 24.23
C SER A 222 1.46 -14.96 25.54
N ARG A 223 2.22 -13.88 25.75
CA ARG A 223 2.22 -13.11 26.99
C ARG A 223 1.01 -12.18 27.12
N VAL A 224 0.18 -12.35 28.13
CA VAL A 224 -0.96 -11.45 28.38
C VAL A 224 -0.50 -10.17 29.09
N HIS A 225 -0.80 -9.00 28.50
CA HIS A 225 -0.49 -7.68 29.08
C HIS A 225 -1.39 -6.59 28.47
N ALA A 226 -1.24 -5.34 28.92
CA ALA A 226 -2.00 -4.22 28.41
C ALA A 226 -1.71 -3.97 26.91
N ASN A 227 -2.73 -3.51 26.19
CA ASN A 227 -2.58 -3.00 24.83
C ASN A 227 -1.90 -1.62 24.85
N PRO A 228 -1.18 -1.25 23.79
CA PRO A 228 -0.67 0.11 23.67
C PRO A 228 -1.84 1.11 23.58
N ALA A 229 -1.63 2.34 24.06
CA ALA A 229 -2.69 3.34 24.17
C ALA A 229 -3.23 3.78 22.80
N ASP A 230 -2.38 3.75 21.78
CA ASP A 230 -2.65 4.11 20.39
C ASP A 230 -3.13 2.91 19.54
N ARG A 231 -3.57 1.82 20.18
CA ARG A 231 -4.02 0.61 19.47
C ARG A 231 -5.09 0.90 18.42
N PHE A 232 -6.01 1.82 18.71
CA PHE A 232 -7.06 2.25 17.80
C PHE A 232 -7.00 3.77 17.62
N PRO A 233 -7.19 4.28 16.41
CA PRO A 233 -7.39 5.71 16.20
C PRO A 233 -8.78 6.12 16.70
N VAL A 234 -9.01 7.42 16.87
CA VAL A 234 -10.30 7.98 17.34
C VAL A 234 -11.48 7.50 16.50
N ASN A 235 -11.29 7.38 15.18
CA ASN A 235 -12.25 6.79 14.26
C ASN A 235 -11.49 5.95 13.24
N TYR A 236 -12.06 4.82 12.84
CA TYR A 236 -11.58 4.09 11.66
C TYR A 236 -12.73 3.31 11.04
N ARG A 237 -12.58 2.98 9.77
CA ARG A 237 -13.53 2.16 9.02
C ARG A 237 -12.77 1.20 8.13
N THR A 238 -13.19 -0.04 8.13
CA THR A 238 -12.74 -1.04 7.16
C THR A 238 -13.93 -1.54 6.37
N ASN A 239 -13.85 -1.40 5.05
CA ASN A 239 -14.83 -1.95 4.13
C ASN A 239 -14.21 -3.11 3.34
N MET A 240 -14.99 -4.16 3.14
CA MET A 240 -14.73 -5.20 2.16
C MET A 240 -15.78 -5.11 1.06
N ASP A 241 -15.35 -5.09 -0.20
CA ASP A 241 -16.23 -5.19 -1.36
C ASP A 241 -16.00 -6.50 -2.09
N LEU A 242 -17.08 -7.19 -2.44
CA LEU A 242 -17.08 -8.36 -3.32
C LEU A 242 -18.08 -8.10 -4.44
N GLY A 243 -17.61 -8.22 -5.67
CA GLY A 243 -18.45 -7.91 -6.81
C GLY A 243 -17.93 -8.39 -8.15
N LEU A 244 -18.65 -7.96 -9.19
CA LEU A 244 -18.30 -8.17 -10.57
C LEU A 244 -17.70 -6.89 -11.14
N ARG A 245 -16.64 -7.03 -11.93
CA ARG A 245 -15.91 -5.94 -12.57
C ARG A 245 -15.79 -6.21 -14.06
N THR A 246 -16.41 -5.35 -14.85
CA THR A 246 -16.37 -5.39 -16.32
C THR A 246 -15.41 -4.33 -16.83
N ARG A 247 -14.53 -4.68 -17.78
CA ARG A 247 -13.54 -3.76 -18.35
C ARG A 247 -13.77 -3.56 -19.84
N GLY A 248 -13.69 -2.32 -20.31
CA GLY A 248 -13.79 -1.99 -21.72
C GLY A 248 -12.46 -1.46 -22.25
N GLU A 249 -12.27 -1.62 -23.56
CA GLU A 249 -11.28 -0.90 -24.35
C GLU A 249 -12.07 0.10 -25.20
N GLU A 250 -11.80 1.39 -25.02
CA GLU A 250 -12.54 2.55 -25.55
C GLU A 250 -14.00 2.67 -25.07
N GLN A 251 -14.78 1.59 -25.06
CA GLN A 251 -16.21 1.55 -24.71
C GLN A 251 -16.54 0.37 -23.79
N ILE A 252 -17.55 0.56 -22.92
CA ILE A 252 -17.94 -0.46 -21.93
C ILE A 252 -19.10 -1.36 -22.38
N TRP A 253 -19.97 -0.88 -23.28
CA TRP A 253 -21.27 -1.51 -23.57
C TRP A 253 -21.18 -2.85 -24.32
N ASN A 254 -20.04 -3.12 -24.96
CA ASN A 254 -19.78 -4.35 -25.72
C ASN A 254 -18.67 -5.20 -25.08
N ALA A 255 -18.27 -4.88 -23.85
CA ALA A 255 -17.23 -5.61 -23.15
C ALA A 255 -17.70 -7.00 -22.71
N ASP A 256 -16.89 -8.01 -22.95
CA ASP A 256 -17.08 -9.41 -22.50
C ASP A 256 -16.13 -9.80 -21.34
N THR A 257 -15.44 -8.81 -20.75
CA THR A 257 -14.40 -9.02 -19.73
C THR A 257 -14.92 -8.82 -18.29
N THR A 258 -15.93 -9.59 -17.90
CA THR A 258 -16.48 -9.56 -16.53
C THR A 258 -15.79 -10.59 -15.65
N ASP A 259 -15.19 -10.12 -14.57
CA ASP A 259 -14.50 -10.95 -13.59
C ASP A 259 -14.92 -10.64 -12.16
N VAL A 260 -14.67 -11.59 -11.27
CA VAL A 260 -14.82 -11.37 -9.82
C VAL A 260 -13.64 -10.54 -9.32
N TYR A 261 -13.90 -9.63 -8.40
CA TYR A 261 -12.87 -8.91 -7.65
C TYR A 261 -13.23 -8.86 -6.16
N VAL A 262 -12.19 -8.68 -5.34
CA VAL A 262 -12.32 -8.37 -3.93
C VAL A 262 -11.52 -7.11 -3.64
N GLN A 263 -12.07 -6.20 -2.87
CA GLN A 263 -11.39 -4.97 -2.48
C GLN A 263 -11.50 -4.77 -0.97
N PHE A 264 -10.42 -4.26 -0.37
CA PHE A 264 -10.39 -3.80 1.00
C PHE A 264 -10.03 -2.32 1.00
N GLU A 265 -10.79 -1.55 1.78
CA GLU A 265 -10.54 -0.15 2.02
C GLU A 265 -10.43 0.07 3.53
N PHE A 266 -9.38 0.77 3.94
CA PHE A 266 -9.13 1.14 5.32
C PHE A 266 -9.05 2.67 5.38
N GLU A 267 -10.05 3.28 6.01
CA GLU A 267 -10.01 4.67 6.48
C GLU A 267 -9.50 4.61 7.93
N TYR A 268 -8.21 4.80 8.18
CA TYR A 268 -7.63 4.80 9.52
C TYR A 268 -7.52 6.24 10.01
N GLY A 269 -8.16 6.59 11.12
CA GLY A 269 -8.23 7.98 11.58
C GLY A 269 -9.19 8.82 10.73
N ASP A 270 -10.03 9.65 11.37
CA ASP A 270 -10.75 10.70 10.63
C ASP A 270 -10.02 12.03 10.86
N PRO A 271 -9.48 12.68 9.81
CA PRO A 271 -8.72 13.92 9.96
C PRO A 271 -9.53 15.06 10.59
N PHE A 272 -10.86 15.02 10.54
CA PHE A 272 -11.71 16.07 11.14
C PHE A 272 -12.05 15.84 12.60
N PHE A 273 -11.78 14.65 13.16
CA PHE A 273 -12.15 14.30 14.53
C PHE A 273 -11.00 13.68 15.35
N GLY A 274 -9.86 13.41 14.73
CA GLY A 274 -8.67 12.82 15.36
C GLY A 274 -7.47 13.76 15.38
N ASP A 275 -6.33 13.19 15.78
CA ASP A 275 -5.06 13.89 15.79
C ASP A 275 -4.51 14.09 14.36
N LEU A 276 -3.79 15.20 14.18
CA LEU A 276 -3.11 15.57 12.92
C LEU A 276 -1.61 15.82 13.12
N GLY A 277 -1.13 15.57 14.35
CA GLY A 277 0.18 16.02 14.82
C GLY A 277 1.32 15.06 14.49
N GLN A 278 1.05 13.76 14.37
CA GLN A 278 2.04 12.75 14.02
C GLN A 278 1.81 12.19 12.61
N PRO A 279 2.88 11.70 11.96
CA PRO A 279 2.75 10.99 10.69
C PRO A 279 1.84 9.77 10.82
N TYR A 280 0.93 9.62 9.87
CA TYR A 280 -0.04 8.53 9.72
C TYR A 280 -1.02 8.40 10.89
N ASP A 281 -1.31 9.50 11.60
CA ASP A 281 -2.48 9.58 12.49
C ASP A 281 -3.79 9.39 11.71
N ASN A 282 -3.81 9.78 10.44
CA ASN A 282 -4.81 9.36 9.48
C ASN A 282 -4.20 8.86 8.17
N PHE A 283 -4.78 7.82 7.59
CA PHE A 283 -4.46 7.36 6.25
C PHE A 283 -5.62 6.61 5.61
N ASP A 284 -5.66 6.66 4.29
CA ASP A 284 -6.49 5.80 3.46
C ASP A 284 -5.62 4.74 2.81
N PHE A 285 -6.10 3.49 2.79
CA PHE A 285 -5.41 2.38 2.16
C PHE A 285 -6.41 1.50 1.40
N GLU A 286 -6.15 1.25 0.11
CA GLU A 286 -6.96 0.42 -0.77
C GLU A 286 -6.11 -0.74 -1.31
N VAL A 287 -6.63 -1.97 -1.21
CA VAL A 287 -6.07 -3.16 -1.87
C VAL A 287 -7.15 -3.81 -2.69
N GLN A 288 -6.91 -4.01 -4.00
CA GLN A 288 -7.82 -4.69 -4.90
C GLN A 288 -7.19 -5.96 -5.47
N LEU A 289 -7.88 -7.09 -5.27
CA LEU A 289 -7.56 -8.38 -5.84
C LEU A 289 -8.49 -8.67 -7.04
N ASN A 290 -7.90 -9.08 -8.16
CA ASN A 290 -8.61 -9.39 -9.40
C ASN A 290 -8.47 -10.87 -9.75
N PHE A 291 -9.58 -11.50 -10.13
CA PHE A 291 -9.59 -12.89 -10.57
C PHE A 291 -9.89 -12.96 -12.07
N GLY A 292 -8.86 -12.90 -12.93
CA GLY A 292 -9.03 -12.88 -14.40
C GLY A 292 -8.38 -11.69 -15.11
N ASP A 293 -7.42 -11.01 -14.47
CA ASP A 293 -6.72 -9.84 -15.00
C ASP A 293 -5.21 -10.11 -15.16
N LYS A 294 -4.46 -9.11 -15.65
CA LYS A 294 -3.00 -9.12 -15.83
C LYS A 294 -2.26 -9.64 -14.59
N THR A 295 -2.63 -9.13 -13.42
CA THR A 295 -2.10 -9.56 -12.12
C THR A 295 -3.23 -9.75 -11.13
N ALA A 296 -3.00 -10.65 -10.18
CA ALA A 296 -3.97 -10.91 -9.12
C ALA A 296 -4.06 -9.76 -8.11
N ILE A 297 -2.94 -9.15 -7.73
CA ILE A 297 -2.94 -7.86 -7.02
C ILE A 297 -3.00 -6.78 -8.10
N GLY A 298 -4.18 -6.21 -8.29
CA GLY A 298 -4.42 -5.22 -9.34
C GLY A 298 -4.16 -3.80 -8.89
N ARG A 299 -4.34 -3.53 -7.60
CA ARG A 299 -4.13 -2.20 -7.03
C ARG A 299 -3.72 -2.27 -5.56
N VAL A 300 -2.79 -1.41 -5.20
CA VAL A 300 -2.44 -1.06 -3.82
C VAL A 300 -2.20 0.44 -3.79
N THR A 301 -3.01 1.20 -3.07
CA THR A 301 -2.83 2.65 -2.94
C THR A 301 -2.92 3.06 -1.48
N GLY A 302 -2.04 3.95 -1.04
CA GLY A 302 -2.06 4.51 0.30
C GLY A 302 -1.82 6.02 0.28
N SER A 303 -2.52 6.77 1.13
CA SER A 303 -2.26 8.19 1.36
C SER A 303 -2.36 8.48 2.86
N GLY A 304 -1.23 8.77 3.49
CA GLY A 304 -1.16 9.06 4.93
C GLY A 304 -0.71 10.49 5.21
N ASN A 305 -1.27 11.11 6.24
CA ASN A 305 -0.84 12.43 6.67
C ASN A 305 0.60 12.37 7.19
N LEU A 306 1.37 13.42 7.00
CA LEU A 306 2.67 13.61 7.65
C LEU A 306 2.59 14.68 8.75
N ALA A 307 1.77 15.69 8.51
CA ALA A 307 1.41 16.75 9.44
C ALA A 307 0.15 17.45 8.93
N GLY A 308 -0.67 17.98 9.83
CA GLY A 308 -1.83 18.77 9.46
C GLY A 308 -2.20 19.80 10.53
N THR A 309 -2.97 20.81 10.13
CA THR A 309 -3.52 21.80 11.04
C THR A 309 -4.86 22.32 10.56
N PHE A 310 -5.75 22.66 11.50
CA PHE A 310 -7.01 23.32 11.19
C PHE A 310 -6.76 24.75 10.76
N LEU A 311 -7.24 25.11 9.57
CA LEU A 311 -7.31 26.48 9.09
C LEU A 311 -8.48 27.23 9.74
N LYS A 312 -9.62 26.55 9.85
CA LYS A 312 -10.85 27.09 10.41
C LYS A 312 -11.77 25.94 10.82
N GLU A 313 -12.43 26.14 11.94
CA GLU A 313 -13.45 25.23 12.46
C GLU A 313 -14.65 26.07 12.95
N THR A 314 -15.84 25.63 12.58
CA THR A 314 -17.15 26.16 13.01
C THR A 314 -18.03 24.97 13.40
N ASP A 315 -19.23 25.24 13.92
CA ASP A 315 -20.18 24.19 14.30
C ASP A 315 -20.58 23.28 13.12
N ASP A 316 -20.55 23.81 11.90
CA ASP A 316 -21.03 23.19 10.67
C ASP A 316 -19.95 22.99 9.60
N SER A 317 -18.71 23.45 9.82
CA SER A 317 -17.64 23.31 8.84
C SER A 317 -16.26 23.20 9.46
N ALA A 318 -15.38 22.42 8.84
CA ALA A 318 -13.99 22.30 9.24
C ALA A 318 -13.10 22.26 8.00
N HIS A 319 -11.97 22.97 8.06
CA HIS A 319 -11.00 23.08 6.98
C HIS A 319 -9.60 22.80 7.50
N ILE A 320 -8.88 21.90 6.85
CA ILE A 320 -7.55 21.45 7.24
C ILE A 320 -6.59 21.65 6.07
N VAL A 321 -5.39 22.15 6.38
CA VAL A 321 -4.25 22.05 5.46
C VAL A 321 -3.27 21.02 6.02
N GLY A 322 -2.72 20.18 5.15
CA GLY A 322 -1.79 19.13 5.56
C GLY A 322 -0.76 18.78 4.50
N ALA A 323 0.26 18.05 4.93
CA ALA A 323 1.22 17.37 4.08
C ALA A 323 0.91 15.87 4.10
N TYR A 324 0.98 15.21 2.95
CA TYR A 324 0.64 13.81 2.78
C TYR A 324 1.73 13.05 2.03
N HIS A 325 1.88 11.77 2.35
CA HIS A 325 2.74 10.83 1.65
C HIS A 325 1.88 9.78 0.95
N ARG A 326 2.02 9.71 -0.38
CA ARG A 326 1.19 8.90 -1.25
C ARG A 326 2.00 7.83 -1.95
N TYR A 327 1.48 6.61 -1.92
CA TYR A 327 1.99 5.46 -2.64
C TYR A 327 0.89 4.91 -3.55
N GLN A 328 1.23 4.63 -4.79
CA GLN A 328 0.32 4.03 -5.76
C GLN A 328 1.00 2.90 -6.50
N TYR A 329 0.28 1.79 -6.63
CA TYR A 329 0.58 0.68 -7.51
C TYR A 329 -0.72 0.23 -8.17
N VAL A 330 -0.77 0.29 -9.50
CA VAL A 330 -1.84 -0.25 -10.32
C VAL A 330 -1.22 -1.08 -11.42
N ASN A 331 -1.60 -2.35 -11.49
CA ASN A 331 -1.19 -3.23 -12.58
C ASN A 331 -2.40 -4.04 -13.04
N THR A 332 -3.02 -3.61 -14.12
CA THR A 332 -4.21 -4.20 -14.70
C THR A 332 -4.08 -4.14 -16.22
N ASN A 333 -4.94 -4.83 -16.96
CA ASN A 333 -5.01 -4.64 -18.41
C ASN A 333 -5.31 -3.18 -18.81
N ALA A 334 -6.01 -2.43 -17.94
CA ALA A 334 -6.41 -1.04 -18.20
C ALA A 334 -5.31 -0.01 -17.89
N LEU A 335 -4.39 -0.34 -16.98
CA LEU A 335 -3.40 0.60 -16.47
C LEU A 335 -2.25 -0.15 -15.79
N GLU A 336 -1.03 0.19 -16.19
CA GLU A 336 0.19 -0.12 -15.45
C GLU A 336 0.85 1.21 -15.05
N PHE A 337 0.70 1.57 -13.77
CA PHE A 337 1.18 2.82 -13.19
C PHE A 337 1.54 2.65 -11.72
N GLY A 338 2.71 3.18 -11.32
CA GLY A 338 3.20 3.14 -9.97
C GLY A 338 3.90 4.45 -9.64
N GLY A 339 3.78 4.93 -8.41
CA GLY A 339 4.37 6.21 -8.04
C GLY A 339 4.42 6.47 -6.55
N GLN A 340 5.38 7.31 -6.16
CA GLN A 340 5.53 7.81 -4.80
C GLN A 340 5.55 9.34 -4.83
N ALA A 341 4.69 9.97 -4.03
CA ALA A 341 4.51 11.43 -4.05
C ALA A 341 4.43 12.01 -2.63
N LEU A 342 4.86 13.27 -2.51
CA LEU A 342 4.64 14.10 -1.34
C LEU A 342 3.72 15.24 -1.74
N THR A 343 2.56 15.35 -1.12
CA THR A 343 1.49 16.27 -1.54
C THR A 343 1.15 17.25 -0.43
N ALA A 344 0.79 18.48 -0.82
CA ALA A 344 0.04 19.38 0.04
C ALA A 344 -1.44 19.11 -0.17
N ALA A 345 -2.22 19.12 0.91
CA ALA A 345 -3.63 18.80 0.89
C ALA A 345 -4.48 19.92 1.51
N LEU A 346 -5.64 20.18 0.91
CA LEU A 346 -6.72 20.96 1.50
C LEU A 346 -7.93 20.04 1.69
N LEU A 347 -8.28 19.79 2.94
CA LEU A 347 -9.45 19.00 3.33
C LEU A 347 -10.53 19.95 3.82
N SER A 348 -11.77 19.72 3.43
CA SER A 348 -12.92 20.49 3.89
C SER A 348 -14.10 19.57 4.17
N ARG A 349 -14.84 19.89 5.23
CA ARG A 349 -16.04 19.21 5.68
C ARG A 349 -17.12 20.25 5.90
N TRP A 350 -18.33 19.95 5.44
CA TRP A 350 -19.54 20.73 5.68
C TRP A 350 -20.66 19.81 6.14
N GLU A 351 -21.28 20.13 7.26
CA GLU A 351 -22.42 19.42 7.83
C GLU A 351 -23.71 20.19 7.56
N TYR A 352 -24.79 19.47 7.27
CA TYR A 352 -26.10 20.04 6.99
C TYR A 352 -27.14 19.52 7.97
N ASP A 353 -28.16 20.34 8.29
CA ASP A 353 -29.23 20.03 9.26
C ASP A 353 -29.99 18.72 9.01
N ASN A 354 -29.98 18.22 7.78
CA ASN A 354 -30.63 16.96 7.39
C ASN A 354 -29.77 15.71 7.68
N GLY A 355 -28.60 15.89 8.29
CA GLY A 355 -27.62 14.85 8.64
C GLY A 355 -26.73 14.40 7.47
N PHE A 356 -26.78 15.09 6.33
CA PHE A 356 -25.78 14.92 5.29
C PHE A 356 -24.51 15.69 5.63
N GLU A 357 -23.40 15.15 5.15
CA GLU A 357 -22.08 15.73 5.26
C GLU A 357 -21.46 15.71 3.87
N PHE A 358 -20.92 16.85 3.44
CA PHE A 358 -20.11 16.94 2.23
C PHE A 358 -18.64 17.06 2.63
N ARG A 359 -17.79 16.23 2.04
CA ARG A 359 -16.34 16.34 2.20
C ARG A 359 -15.68 16.58 0.86
N SER A 360 -14.62 17.37 0.87
CA SER A 360 -13.71 17.51 -0.25
C SER A 360 -12.27 17.39 0.20
N ARG A 361 -11.45 16.68 -0.57
CA ARG A 361 -10.00 16.61 -0.40
C ARG A 361 -9.35 16.94 -1.74
N VAL A 362 -8.44 17.91 -1.70
CA VAL A 362 -7.62 18.28 -2.86
C VAL A 362 -6.17 18.08 -2.47
N GLU A 363 -5.45 17.23 -3.19
CA GLU A 363 -4.02 17.02 -3.04
C GLU A 363 -3.27 17.46 -4.30
N LEU A 364 -2.11 18.09 -4.11
CA LEU A 364 -1.19 18.45 -5.19
C LEU A 364 0.24 18.38 -4.70
N GLY A 365 1.13 17.78 -5.48
CA GLY A 365 2.55 17.83 -5.15
C GLY A 365 3.47 17.09 -6.12
N PRO A 366 4.78 17.14 -5.87
CA PRO A 366 5.76 16.42 -6.65
C PRO A 366 5.61 14.90 -6.48
N MET A 367 5.66 14.21 -7.61
CA MET A 367 5.89 12.78 -7.69
C MET A 367 7.40 12.56 -7.79
N ILE A 368 7.97 11.93 -6.76
CA ILE A 368 9.42 11.74 -6.62
C ILE A 368 9.90 10.81 -7.73
N LEU A 369 9.21 9.69 -7.89
CA LEU A 369 9.45 8.74 -8.96
C LEU A 369 8.14 8.01 -9.27
N ALA A 370 7.93 7.75 -10.54
CA ALA A 370 6.89 6.87 -11.04
C ALA A 370 7.41 5.96 -12.14
N GLY A 371 6.69 4.86 -12.33
CA GLY A 371 6.75 4.01 -13.50
C GLY A 371 5.40 4.03 -14.22
N ALA A 372 5.39 4.23 -15.54
CA ALA A 372 4.18 4.18 -16.36
C ALA A 372 4.41 3.39 -17.66
N SER A 373 3.38 2.70 -18.15
CA SER A 373 3.47 1.89 -19.37
C SER A 373 4.12 2.61 -20.55
N SER A 374 4.87 1.87 -21.36
CA SER A 374 5.51 2.36 -22.58
C SER A 374 5.18 1.44 -23.77
N ASP A 375 4.78 2.01 -24.90
CA ASP A 375 4.31 1.26 -26.07
C ASP A 375 5.45 0.75 -26.98
N TYR A 376 6.65 1.32 -26.84
CA TYR A 376 7.80 1.02 -27.70
C TYR A 376 8.86 0.19 -26.95
N GLU A 377 8.45 -0.93 -26.35
CA GLU A 377 9.33 -1.85 -25.60
C GLU A 377 10.51 -2.37 -26.44
N SER A 378 10.32 -2.57 -27.74
CA SER A 378 11.39 -3.02 -28.65
C SER A 378 12.58 -2.04 -28.74
N VAL A 379 12.38 -0.79 -28.30
CA VAL A 379 13.39 0.27 -28.33
C VAL A 379 14.04 0.41 -26.95
N SER A 380 13.24 0.56 -25.90
CA SER A 380 13.72 0.79 -24.53
C SER A 380 14.16 -0.49 -23.81
N GLY A 381 13.77 -1.66 -24.32
CA GLY A 381 13.97 -2.97 -23.69
C GLY A 381 13.04 -3.24 -22.51
N ARG A 382 12.07 -2.35 -22.22
CA ARG A 382 11.13 -2.45 -21.10
C ARG A 382 9.73 -1.97 -21.48
N SER A 383 8.71 -2.58 -20.89
CA SER A 383 7.30 -2.25 -21.12
C SER A 383 6.82 -0.96 -20.44
N TYR A 384 7.71 -0.20 -19.79
CA TYR A 384 7.38 0.98 -19.00
C TYR A 384 8.58 1.92 -18.86
N ASP A 385 8.29 3.20 -18.66
CA ASP A 385 9.25 4.29 -18.49
C ASP A 385 9.25 4.78 -17.05
N TYR A 386 10.35 5.42 -16.64
CA TYR A 386 10.52 6.01 -15.32
C TYR A 386 10.69 7.52 -15.38
N GLY A 387 10.12 8.20 -14.38
CA GLY A 387 10.59 9.54 -14.06
C GLY A 387 9.80 10.26 -12.98
N PRO A 388 10.23 11.48 -12.65
CA PRO A 388 9.54 12.36 -11.73
C PRO A 388 8.34 13.02 -12.39
N GLY A 389 7.52 13.69 -11.59
CA GLY A 389 6.32 14.31 -12.11
C GLY A 389 5.50 15.07 -11.08
N THR A 390 4.20 15.14 -11.31
CA THR A 390 3.24 15.76 -10.40
C THR A 390 2.06 14.84 -10.18
N ALA A 391 1.61 14.74 -8.93
CA ALA A 391 0.36 14.09 -8.55
C ALA A 391 -0.67 15.17 -8.21
N PHE A 392 -1.89 15.03 -8.75
CA PHE A 392 -3.06 15.76 -8.36
C PHE A 392 -4.19 14.77 -8.06
N ASP A 393 -4.87 14.95 -6.94
CA ASP A 393 -6.03 14.14 -6.57
C ASP A 393 -7.14 15.06 -6.02
N LEU A 394 -8.36 14.82 -6.48
CA LEU A 394 -9.60 15.45 -5.99
C LEU A 394 -10.54 14.33 -5.57
N GLU A 395 -10.98 14.35 -4.33
CA GLU A 395 -12.01 13.46 -3.80
C GLU A 395 -13.16 14.32 -3.27
N LEU A 396 -14.38 14.00 -3.71
CA LEU A 396 -15.62 14.62 -3.25
C LEU A 396 -16.54 13.53 -2.72
N GLN A 397 -16.98 13.64 -1.47
CA GLN A 397 -17.86 12.65 -0.83
C GLN A 397 -19.14 13.31 -0.33
N LEU A 398 -20.27 12.63 -0.55
CA LEU A 398 -21.53 12.89 0.13
C LEU A 398 -21.79 11.74 1.10
N ARG A 399 -21.75 12.02 2.40
CA ARG A 399 -21.91 11.04 3.48
C ARG A 399 -23.18 11.32 4.28
N ARG A 400 -23.75 10.27 4.88
CA ARG A 400 -24.84 10.38 5.86
C ARG A 400 -24.92 9.11 6.69
N GLY A 401 -24.94 9.28 8.03
CA GLY A 401 -25.04 8.16 8.97
C GLY A 401 -23.85 7.18 8.87
N GLY A 402 -22.64 7.70 8.68
CA GLY A 402 -21.41 6.90 8.52
C GLY A 402 -21.21 6.29 7.12
N TRP A 403 -22.25 6.29 6.29
CA TRP A 403 -22.22 5.75 4.93
C TRP A 403 -21.86 6.79 3.88
N THR A 404 -21.03 6.42 2.92
CA THR A 404 -20.75 7.20 1.71
C THR A 404 -21.80 6.87 0.66
N TRP A 405 -22.61 7.85 0.28
CA TRP A 405 -23.70 7.70 -0.69
C TRP A 405 -23.23 7.92 -2.12
N ALA A 406 -22.35 8.91 -2.30
CA ALA A 406 -21.71 9.21 -3.56
C ALA A 406 -20.29 9.67 -3.30
N GLU A 407 -19.37 9.23 -4.15
CA GLU A 407 -17.97 9.61 -4.12
C GLU A 407 -17.48 9.81 -5.55
N LEU A 408 -16.80 10.93 -5.78
CA LEU A 408 -16.13 11.23 -7.04
C LEU A 408 -14.64 11.42 -6.76
N ASP A 409 -13.83 10.52 -7.31
CA ASP A 409 -12.37 10.66 -7.35
C ASP A 409 -11.92 11.07 -8.74
N VAL A 410 -11.09 12.11 -8.81
CA VAL A 410 -10.38 12.50 -10.02
C VAL A 410 -8.90 12.58 -9.69
N SER A 411 -8.10 11.71 -10.29
CA SER A 411 -6.65 11.76 -10.18
C SER A 411 -6.01 12.10 -11.51
N HIS A 412 -4.95 12.90 -11.47
CA HIS A 412 -4.08 13.19 -12.60
C HIS A 412 -2.62 13.01 -12.18
N ALA A 413 -1.93 12.13 -12.88
CA ALA A 413 -0.48 12.00 -12.79
C ALA A 413 0.14 12.46 -14.11
N TRP A 414 1.03 13.45 -14.02
CA TRP A 414 1.95 13.77 -15.10
C TRP A 414 3.33 13.25 -14.74
N MET A 415 4.02 12.60 -15.67
CA MET A 415 5.36 12.06 -15.49
C MET A 415 6.23 12.37 -16.71
N HIS A 416 7.41 12.92 -16.48
CA HIS A 416 8.41 13.13 -17.53
C HIS A 416 9.42 11.98 -17.52
N ALA A 417 9.50 11.21 -18.60
CA ALA A 417 10.39 10.06 -18.67
C ALA A 417 11.86 10.50 -18.75
N ILE A 418 12.64 10.09 -17.75
CA ILE A 418 14.11 10.27 -17.71
C ILE A 418 14.86 8.96 -17.95
N SER A 419 14.16 7.82 -17.94
CA SER A 419 14.71 6.51 -18.27
C SER A 419 13.64 5.66 -18.98
N GLY A 420 14.00 5.07 -20.11
CA GLY A 420 13.06 4.46 -21.05
C GLY A 420 12.95 5.30 -22.33
N ASN A 421 11.78 5.28 -22.96
CA ASN A 421 11.48 6.10 -24.13
C ASN A 421 11.29 7.57 -23.71
N ALA A 422 11.82 8.50 -24.51
CA ALA A 422 11.65 9.94 -24.27
C ALA A 422 10.19 10.34 -24.48
N ALA A 423 9.45 10.53 -23.39
CA ALA A 423 8.02 10.77 -23.41
C ALA A 423 7.53 11.58 -22.21
N ASP A 424 6.43 12.32 -22.41
CA ASP A 424 5.60 12.86 -21.34
C ASP A 424 4.33 12.00 -21.20
N HIS A 425 4.09 11.49 -20.00
CA HIS A 425 2.94 10.65 -19.68
C HIS A 425 1.92 11.47 -18.91
N HIS A 426 0.67 11.44 -19.34
CA HIS A 426 -0.49 12.00 -18.65
C HIS A 426 -1.49 10.90 -18.38
N LEU A 427 -1.78 10.66 -17.11
CA LEU A 427 -2.73 9.66 -16.67
C LEU A 427 -3.85 10.34 -15.90
N ILE A 428 -5.07 10.26 -16.41
CA ILE A 428 -6.26 10.79 -15.75
C ILE A 428 -7.19 9.62 -15.42
N SER A 429 -7.53 9.48 -14.15
CA SER A 429 -8.52 8.51 -13.70
C SER A 429 -9.70 9.25 -13.07
N THR A 430 -10.91 8.96 -13.53
CA THR A 430 -12.15 9.46 -12.94
C THR A 430 -12.99 8.29 -12.45
N ARG A 431 -13.25 8.24 -11.15
CA ARG A 431 -14.02 7.19 -10.47
C ARG A 431 -15.25 7.81 -9.83
N LEU A 432 -16.43 7.30 -10.17
CA LEU A 432 -17.68 7.62 -9.51
C LEU A 432 -18.19 6.37 -8.80
N ARG A 433 -18.34 6.43 -7.48
CA ARG A 433 -18.97 5.38 -6.67
C ARG A 433 -20.30 5.87 -6.16
N LEU A 434 -21.30 4.99 -6.23
CA LEU A 434 -22.63 5.20 -5.66
C LEU A 434 -22.91 4.05 -4.71
N GLY A 435 -23.26 4.37 -3.46
CA GLY A 435 -23.52 3.42 -2.40
C GLY A 435 -24.90 3.61 -1.79
N VAL A 436 -25.59 2.50 -1.54
CA VAL A 436 -26.86 2.51 -0.80
C VAL A 436 -26.78 1.52 0.36
N PRO A 437 -26.95 1.97 1.61
CA PRO A 437 -27.03 1.05 2.75
C PRO A 437 -28.31 0.21 2.67
N ILE A 438 -28.19 -1.11 2.85
CA ILE A 438 -29.34 -2.03 3.00
C ILE A 438 -29.60 -2.31 4.49
N ARG A 439 -28.52 -2.57 5.23
CA ARG A 439 -28.51 -2.82 6.68
C ARG A 439 -27.32 -2.08 7.29
N TYR A 440 -27.27 -2.04 8.62
CA TYR A 440 -26.27 -1.28 9.38
C TYR A 440 -24.83 -1.44 8.85
N ASN A 441 -24.42 -2.67 8.51
CA ASN A 441 -23.07 -2.99 8.03
C ASN A 441 -23.02 -3.55 6.59
N ILE A 442 -24.11 -3.50 5.82
CA ILE A 442 -24.17 -4.06 4.45
C ILE A 442 -24.83 -3.06 3.50
N GLY A 443 -24.19 -2.84 2.35
CA GLY A 443 -24.70 -1.97 1.29
C GLY A 443 -24.49 -2.55 -0.09
N LEU A 444 -25.16 -1.95 -1.08
CA LEU A 444 -24.89 -2.19 -2.49
C LEU A 444 -24.15 -1.00 -3.06
N GLY A 445 -23.16 -1.29 -3.88
CA GLY A 445 -22.35 -0.31 -4.57
C GLY A 445 -22.36 -0.51 -6.08
N ALA A 446 -22.26 0.60 -6.80
CA ALA A 446 -21.89 0.63 -8.20
C ALA A 446 -20.73 1.61 -8.38
N GLU A 447 -19.73 1.23 -9.16
CA GLU A 447 -18.59 2.08 -9.50
C GLU A 447 -18.48 2.19 -11.01
N PHE A 448 -18.24 3.40 -11.51
CA PHE A 448 -17.80 3.65 -12.87
C PHE A 448 -16.44 4.33 -12.83
N LEU A 449 -15.44 3.71 -13.42
CA LEU A 449 -14.06 4.20 -13.52
C LEU A 449 -13.74 4.41 -15.00
N VAL A 450 -13.12 5.53 -15.36
CA VAL A 450 -12.52 5.72 -16.68
C VAL A 450 -11.09 6.16 -16.49
N VAL A 451 -10.17 5.42 -17.10
CA VAL A 451 -8.76 5.77 -17.19
C VAL A 451 -8.49 6.28 -18.60
N ASN A 452 -7.94 7.49 -18.71
CA ASN A 452 -7.39 8.03 -19.95
C ASN A 452 -5.88 8.18 -19.75
N ALA A 453 -5.09 7.54 -20.62
CA ALA A 453 -3.65 7.67 -20.62
C ALA A 453 -3.22 8.28 -21.96
N GLU A 454 -2.58 9.45 -21.92
CA GLU A 454 -1.92 10.06 -23.07
C GLU A 454 -0.41 9.95 -22.87
N ARG A 455 0.29 9.46 -23.88
CA ARG A 455 1.75 9.29 -23.88
C ARG A 455 2.27 10.02 -25.09
N LYS A 456 2.97 11.12 -24.84
CA LYS A 456 3.51 12.01 -25.86
C LYS A 456 4.96 11.68 -26.10
N TYR A 457 5.24 10.97 -27.19
CA TYR A 457 6.59 10.50 -27.48
C TYR A 457 7.33 11.55 -28.30
N ARG A 458 8.60 11.80 -27.97
CA ARG A 458 9.41 12.78 -28.73
C ARG A 458 9.73 12.27 -30.13
N ASP A 459 10.06 10.98 -30.23
CA ASP A 459 10.65 10.37 -31.42
C ASP A 459 9.70 9.36 -32.11
N TYR A 460 8.47 9.18 -31.59
CA TYR A 460 7.48 8.21 -32.05
C TYR A 460 6.06 8.79 -32.03
N ASP A 461 5.09 8.05 -32.58
CA ASP A 461 3.69 8.48 -32.57
C ASP A 461 3.13 8.49 -31.14
N ASP A 462 2.38 9.55 -30.83
CA ASP A 462 1.64 9.70 -29.59
C ASP A 462 0.57 8.62 -29.45
N ILE A 463 0.41 8.10 -28.22
CA ILE A 463 -0.58 7.07 -27.91
C ILE A 463 -1.60 7.64 -26.92
N SER A 464 -2.88 7.43 -27.22
CA SER A 464 -3.98 7.75 -26.32
C SER A 464 -4.83 6.51 -26.10
N VAL A 465 -5.01 6.12 -24.84
CA VAL A 465 -5.78 4.94 -24.45
C VAL A 465 -6.88 5.35 -23.50
N ARG A 466 -8.09 4.82 -23.73
CA ARG A 466 -9.25 5.01 -22.87
C ARG A 466 -9.79 3.67 -22.40
N ASN A 467 -9.75 3.43 -21.10
CA ASN A 467 -10.18 2.16 -20.48
C ASN A 467 -11.29 2.42 -19.46
N PRO A 468 -12.57 2.34 -19.87
CA PRO A 468 -13.69 2.37 -18.94
C PRO A 468 -13.82 1.04 -18.19
N GLN A 469 -14.33 1.11 -16.97
CA GLN A 469 -14.60 -0.02 -16.10
C GLN A 469 -15.89 0.22 -15.33
N MET A 470 -16.68 -0.82 -15.14
CA MET A 470 -17.86 -0.80 -14.28
C MET A 470 -17.77 -1.90 -13.24
N LYS A 471 -18.07 -1.58 -11.98
CA LYS A 471 -18.25 -2.56 -10.91
C LYS A 471 -19.66 -2.51 -10.35
N VAL A 472 -20.16 -3.67 -9.95
CA VAL A 472 -21.33 -3.80 -9.09
C VAL A 472 -20.97 -4.75 -7.96
N TYR A 473 -21.26 -4.35 -6.73
CA TYR A 473 -20.74 -5.05 -5.56
C TYR A 473 -21.64 -4.95 -4.35
N THR A 474 -21.43 -5.88 -3.44
CA THR A 474 -21.89 -5.76 -2.06
C THR A 474 -20.72 -5.27 -1.22
N SER A 475 -20.98 -4.33 -0.33
CA SER A 475 -20.01 -3.76 0.59
C SER A 475 -20.35 -4.15 2.02
N TRP A 476 -19.34 -4.57 2.79
CA TRP A 476 -19.45 -4.92 4.20
C TRP A 476 -18.54 -4.03 5.04
N ALA A 477 -19.13 -3.27 5.96
CA ALA A 477 -18.38 -2.61 7.03
C ALA A 477 -18.00 -3.65 8.09
N LEU A 478 -16.71 -3.75 8.42
CA LEU A 478 -16.17 -4.81 9.28
C LEU A 478 -16.06 -4.43 10.76
N ASN A 479 -16.31 -3.15 11.09
CA ASN A 479 -16.20 -2.59 12.43
C ASN A 479 -17.30 -1.58 12.73
#